data_AF-A0A2S6Q6Q0-F1
#
_entry.id   AF-A0A2S6Q6Q0-F1
#
_cell.length_a   1.000
_cell.length_b   1.000
_cell.length_c   1.000
_cell.angle_alpha   90.00
_cell.angle_beta   90.00
_cell.angle_gamma   90.00
#
_symmetry.space_group_name_H-M   'P 1'
#
loop_
_entity.id
_entity.type
_entity.pdbx_description
1 polymer ?
#
loop_
_entity_poly.entity_id
_entity_poly.type
_entity_poly.pdbx_seq_one_letter_code
_entity_poly.pdbx_strand_id
1 'polypeptide(L)'
;MPNFYSPDLGSDPESPFARDNTGKLVRRMYWLDMGDSSVILALTNGVGAPLTADQKRAHLEDIGRAHLIDQVCTQEILPPE
;
A
#
# COMPACT_ATOMS: atom_id res chain seq x y z
N MET A 1 -6.03 10.96 11.78
CA MET A 1 -4.65 10.47 11.55
C MET A 1 -4.70 9.57 10.33
N PRO A 2 -3.76 9.65 9.39
CA PRO A 2 -3.75 8.73 8.26
C PRO A 2 -3.59 7.29 8.75
N ASN A 3 -4.49 6.40 8.35
CA ASN A 3 -4.51 4.98 8.73
C ASN A 3 -3.48 4.19 7.91
N PHE A 4 -2.20 4.55 8.03
CA PHE A 4 -1.13 3.84 7.33
C PHE A 4 -0.97 2.43 7.88
N TYR A 5 -0.69 1.48 6.97
CA TYR A 5 -0.24 0.16 7.36
C TYR A 5 1.13 0.24 8.05
N SER A 6 1.28 -0.46 9.17
CA SER A 6 2.53 -0.57 9.93
C SER A 6 2.97 -2.04 9.94
N PRO A 7 3.98 -2.42 9.16
CA PRO A 7 4.47 -3.80 9.14
C PRO A 7 5.23 -4.14 10.43
N ASP A 8 5.19 -5.41 10.85
CA ASP A 8 6.10 -5.93 11.86
C ASP A 8 7.49 -6.14 11.23
N LEU A 9 8.39 -5.19 11.44
CA LEU A 9 9.75 -5.23 10.90
C LEU A 9 10.64 -6.29 11.55
N GLY A 10 10.21 -6.92 12.65
CA GLY A 10 10.89 -8.10 13.20
C GLY A 10 10.65 -9.35 12.33
N SER A 11 9.46 -9.46 11.76
CA SER A 11 9.05 -10.58 10.91
C SER A 11 9.24 -10.30 9.40
N ASP A 12 9.09 -9.04 8.97
CA ASP A 12 9.30 -8.58 7.59
C ASP A 12 10.23 -7.34 7.56
N PRO A 13 11.56 -7.52 7.70
CA PRO A 13 12.51 -6.41 7.75
C PRO A 13 12.57 -5.60 6.46
N GLU A 14 12.27 -6.25 5.33
CA GLU A 14 12.34 -5.68 3.99
C GLU A 14 11.02 -5.10 3.49
N SER A 15 10.04 -4.96 4.39
CA SER A 15 8.74 -4.43 4.03
C SER A 15 8.84 -3.08 3.30
N PRO A 16 8.26 -2.93 2.10
CA PRO A 16 8.27 -1.67 1.38
C PRO A 16 7.34 -0.62 2.02
N PHE A 17 6.53 -1.03 3.00
CA PHE A 17 5.69 -0.16 3.81
C PHE A 17 6.39 0.38 5.07
N ALA A 18 7.64 -0.01 5.32
CA ALA A 18 8.40 0.46 6.48
C ALA A 18 8.44 1.99 6.53
N ARG A 19 8.11 2.55 7.70
CA ARG A 19 8.12 3.99 7.97
C ARG A 19 9.14 4.34 9.05
N ASP A 20 9.71 5.53 8.95
CA ASP A 20 10.57 6.10 9.98
C ASP A 20 9.75 6.62 11.18
N ASN A 21 10.45 7.12 12.20
CA ASN A 21 9.84 7.69 13.41
C ASN A 21 8.99 8.95 13.15
N THR A 22 9.05 9.52 11.94
CA THR A 22 8.23 10.66 11.51
C THR A 22 7.03 10.22 10.66
N GLY A 23 6.88 8.92 10.43
CA GLY A 23 5.83 8.34 9.61
C GLY A 23 6.10 8.42 8.11
N LYS A 24 7.32 8.69 7.65
CA LYS A 24 7.66 8.68 6.21
C LYS A 24 8.14 7.32 5.75
N LEU A 25 7.80 6.93 4.52
CA LEU A 25 8.31 5.69 3.92
C LEU A 25 9.84 5.73 3.83
N VAL A 26 10.50 4.76 4.45
CA VAL A 26 11.97 4.59 4.37
C VAL A 26 12.37 4.15 2.96
N ARG A 27 11.60 3.24 2.37
CA ARG A 27 11.83 2.69 1.02
C ARG A 27 10.96 3.37 -0.04
N ARG A 28 10.78 4.69 0.05
CA ARG A 28 9.85 5.43 -0.83
C ARG A 28 10.15 5.24 -2.32
N MET A 29 11.42 5.14 -2.71
CA MET A 29 11.84 4.94 -4.10
C MET A 29 11.31 3.64 -4.69
N TYR A 30 11.13 2.58 -3.88
CA TYR A 30 10.51 1.32 -4.32
C TYR A 30 9.17 1.57 -5.03
N TRP A 31 8.36 2.49 -4.49
CA TRP A 31 7.05 2.83 -5.05
C TRP A 31 7.13 3.86 -6.17
N LEU A 32 8.02 4.84 -6.05
CA LEU A 32 8.13 5.93 -7.03
C LEU A 32 8.75 5.46 -8.35
N ASP A 33 9.66 4.49 -8.32
CA ASP A 33 10.29 3.91 -9.51
C ASP A 33 9.37 2.96 -10.28
N MET A 34 8.26 2.51 -9.68
CA MET A 34 7.30 1.63 -10.33
C MET A 34 6.37 2.37 -11.29
N GLY A 35 5.99 1.73 -12.40
CA GLY A 35 4.86 2.20 -13.22
C GLY A 35 3.51 1.97 -12.53
N ASP A 36 2.46 2.65 -12.97
CA ASP A 36 1.12 2.54 -12.37
C ASP A 36 0.58 1.11 -12.38
N SER A 37 0.75 0.39 -13.50
CA SER A 37 0.37 -1.04 -13.58
C SER A 37 1.08 -1.90 -12.54
N SER A 38 2.36 -1.62 -12.26
CA SER A 38 3.14 -2.34 -11.25
C SER A 38 2.67 -2.02 -9.83
N VAL A 39 2.33 -0.75 -9.55
CA VAL A 39 1.75 -0.34 -8.26
C VAL A 39 0.40 -1.02 -8.04
N ILE A 40 -0.46 -1.05 -9.06
CA ILE A 40 -1.76 -1.74 -8.97
C ILE A 40 -1.54 -3.22 -8.66
N LEU A 41 -0.66 -3.90 -9.39
CA LEU A 41 -0.38 -5.32 -9.17
C LEU A 41 0.18 -5.59 -7.76
N ALA A 42 1.12 -4.77 -7.30
CA ALA A 42 1.72 -4.89 -5.97
C ALA A 42 0.68 -4.73 -4.85
N LEU A 43 -0.30 -3.82 -5.01
CA LEU A 43 -1.33 -3.55 -4.01
C LEU A 43 -2.54 -4.49 -4.07
N THR A 44 -2.78 -5.14 -5.21
CA THR A 44 -3.92 -6.05 -5.39
C THR A 44 -3.53 -7.52 -5.18
N ASN A 45 -2.37 -7.93 -5.68
CA ASN A 45 -1.94 -9.33 -5.71
C ASN A 45 -0.56 -9.57 -5.09
N GLY A 46 0.16 -8.50 -4.71
CA GLY A 46 1.50 -8.59 -4.13
C GLY A 46 1.53 -8.25 -2.65
N VAL A 47 2.57 -7.52 -2.25
CA VAL A 47 2.83 -7.10 -0.86
C VAL A 47 1.66 -6.34 -0.21
N GLY A 48 0.84 -5.66 -1.00
CA GLY A 48 -0.33 -4.93 -0.50
C GLY A 48 -1.62 -5.75 -0.48
N ALA A 49 -1.65 -6.99 -0.99
CA ALA A 49 -2.86 -7.82 -0.98
C ALA A 49 -3.56 -7.91 0.39
N PRO A 50 -2.87 -8.12 1.53
CA PRO A 50 -3.50 -8.21 2.84
C PRO A 50 -3.94 -6.86 3.45
N LEU A 51 -3.60 -5.73 2.83
CA LEU A 51 -3.99 -4.42 3.35
C LEU A 51 -5.48 -4.16 3.14
N THR A 52 -6.08 -3.46 4.10
CA THR A 52 -7.44 -2.92 3.97
C THR A 52 -7.51 -1.84 2.87
N ALA A 53 -8.71 -1.59 2.35
CA ALA A 53 -8.92 -0.52 1.37
C ALA A 53 -8.46 0.85 1.89
N ASP A 54 -8.69 1.15 3.17
CA ASP A 54 -8.26 2.43 3.78
C ASP A 54 -6.74 2.55 3.86
N GLN A 55 -6.03 1.48 4.18
CA GLN A 55 -4.56 1.46 4.17
C GLN A 55 -3.99 1.64 2.77
N LYS A 56 -4.60 0.99 1.76
CA LYS A 56 -4.22 1.15 0.35
C LYS A 56 -4.46 2.59 -0.11
N ARG A 57 -5.62 3.17 0.23
CA ARG A 57 -5.97 4.55 -0.10
C ARG A 57 -4.97 5.55 0.49
N ALA A 58 -4.71 5.45 1.80
CA ALA A 58 -3.75 6.32 2.47
C ALA A 58 -2.34 6.19 1.86
N HIS A 59 -1.92 4.96 1.51
CA HIS A 59 -0.63 4.75 0.87
C HIS A 59 -0.55 5.38 -0.53
N LEU A 60 -1.58 5.21 -1.36
CA LEU A 60 -1.64 5.81 -2.71
C LEU A 60 -1.60 7.34 -2.66
N GLU A 61 -2.31 7.95 -1.72
CA GLU A 61 -2.25 9.40 -1.48
C GLU A 61 -0.82 9.84 -1.09
N ASP A 62 -0.17 9.11 -0.18
CA ASP A 62 1.18 9.42 0.28
C ASP A 62 2.21 9.36 -0.86
N ILE A 63 2.11 8.39 -1.78
CA ILE A 63 3.02 8.29 -2.93
C ILE A 63 2.59 9.17 -4.12
N GLY A 64 1.54 9.99 -3.99
CA GLY A 64 1.08 10.92 -5.02
C GLY A 64 0.34 10.25 -6.18
N ARG A 65 -0.27 9.08 -5.94
CA ARG A 65 -0.98 8.27 -6.94
C ARG A 65 -2.45 8.02 -6.58
N ALA A 66 -3.10 9.04 -6.04
CA ALA A 66 -4.51 8.98 -5.66
C ALA A 66 -5.43 8.60 -6.84
N HIS A 67 -5.03 8.88 -8.09
CA HIS A 67 -5.78 8.47 -9.29
C HIS A 67 -5.89 6.95 -9.48
N LEU A 68 -5.11 6.14 -8.75
CA LEU A 68 -5.18 4.68 -8.80
C LEU A 68 -6.14 4.08 -7.75
N ILE A 69 -6.70 4.90 -6.85
CA ILE A 69 -7.54 4.42 -5.74
C ILE A 69 -8.68 3.56 -6.26
N ASP A 70 -9.40 4.02 -7.27
CA ASP A 70 -10.56 3.29 -7.81
C ASP A 70 -10.17 1.95 -8.41
N GLN A 71 -8.96 1.82 -8.97
CA GLN A 71 -8.46 0.56 -9.54
C GLN A 71 -8.01 -0.42 -8.46
N VAL A 72 -7.33 0.08 -7.42
CA VAL A 72 -6.75 -0.74 -6.35
C VAL A 72 -7.77 -1.14 -5.29
N CYS A 73 -8.76 -0.28 -5.03
CA CYS A 73 -9.79 -0.49 -4.01
C CYS A 73 -11.13 -0.93 -4.65
N THR A 74 -11.08 -1.59 -5.81
CA THR A 74 -12.26 -1.84 -6.65
C THR A 74 -13.36 -2.66 -5.96
N GLN A 75 -13.04 -3.69 -5.17
CA GLN A 75 -14.07 -4.57 -4.57
C GLN A 75 -13.63 -5.27 -3.28
N GLU A 76 -14.34 -5.01 -2.18
CA GLU A 76 -14.63 -6.05 -1.18
C GLU A 76 -15.58 -7.05 -1.85
N ILE A 77 -15.05 -8.11 -2.45
CA ILE A 77 -15.90 -9.25 -2.83
C ILE A 77 -16.28 -9.93 -1.52
N LEU A 78 -17.47 -9.61 -1.00
CA LEU A 78 -18.06 -10.38 0.10
C LEU A 78 -18.16 -11.84 -0.40
N PRO A 79 -17.54 -12.82 0.27
CA PRO A 79 -17.74 -14.21 -0.11
C PRO A 79 -19.24 -14.53 0.00
N PRO A 80 -19.85 -15.23 -0.98
CA PRO A 80 -21.21 -15.72 -0.81
C PRO A 80 -21.25 -16.69 0.37
N GLU A 81 -22.30 -16.57 1.21
CA GLU A 81 -22.60 -17.47 2.32
C GLU A 81 -22.73 -18.94 1.89
#